data_AF-A0A7W1AE50-F1
#
_entry.id   AF-A0A7W1AE50-F1
#
_cell.length_a   1.000
_cell.length_b   1.000
_cell.length_c   1.000
_cell.angle_alpha   90.00
_cell.angle_beta   90.00
_cell.angle_gamma   90.00
#
_symmetry.space_group_name_H-M   'P 1'
#
loop_
_entity.id
_entity.type
_entity.pdbx_description
1 polymer ?
#
loop_
_entity_poly.entity_id
_entity_poly.type
_entity_poly.pdbx_seq_one_letter_code
_entity_poly.pdbx_strand_id
1 'polypeptide(L)'
;MFQKGLTASLLLVLILLTPACAELELLTGGARGGPDPPPSGSLSVSFIDVGQGDSVLVQAGGESYLIDAGRPEEGPNVVDFLRGRGVDSLDGIVV
;
A
#
# COMPACT_ATOMS: atom_id res chain seq x y z
N MET A 1 39.31 19.15 -12.37
CA MET A 1 39.47 17.68 -12.45
C MET A 1 38.73 16.93 -11.35
N PHE A 2 38.56 17.50 -10.15
CA PHE A 2 37.85 16.87 -9.01
C PHE A 2 36.37 16.53 -9.26
N GLN A 3 35.62 17.43 -9.92
CA GLN A 3 34.17 17.29 -10.09
C GLN A 3 33.75 16.19 -11.08
N LYS A 4 34.59 15.90 -12.09
CA LYS A 4 34.33 14.84 -13.08
C LYS A 4 34.52 13.43 -12.49
N GLY A 5 35.43 13.29 -11.53
CA GLY A 5 35.63 12.04 -10.79
C GLY A 5 34.51 11.78 -9.79
N LEU A 6 34.01 12.83 -9.14
CA LEU A 6 32.89 12.74 -8.20
C LEU A 6 31.59 12.30 -8.91
N THR A 7 31.28 12.87 -10.08
CA THR A 7 30.09 12.48 -10.85
C THR A 7 30.20 11.06 -11.40
N ALA A 8 31.38 10.64 -11.85
CA ALA A 8 31.60 9.26 -12.32
C ALA A 8 31.45 8.23 -11.20
N SER A 9 31.96 8.56 -10.00
CA SER A 9 31.84 7.69 -8.82
C SER A 9 30.38 7.58 -8.34
N LEU A 10 29.64 8.70 -8.36
CA LEU A 10 28.22 8.73 -8.00
C LEU A 10 27.35 7.92 -8.98
N LEU A 11 27.65 8.00 -10.29
CA LEU A 11 26.94 7.22 -11.32
C LEU A 11 27.24 5.72 -11.20
N LEU A 12 28.49 5.35 -10.88
CA LEU A 12 28.91 3.96 -10.69
C LEU A 12 28.21 3.32 -9.48
N VAL A 13 28.12 4.05 -8.37
CA VAL A 13 27.40 3.59 -7.17
C VAL A 13 25.91 3.39 -7.45
N LEU A 14 25.29 4.30 -8.22
CA LEU A 14 23.88 4.19 -8.60
C LEU A 14 23.61 2.95 -9.48
N ILE A 15 24.51 2.63 -10.43
CA ILE A 15 24.42 1.45 -11.29
C ILE A 15 24.53 0.15 -10.46
N LEU A 16 25.44 0.12 -9.49
CA LEU A 16 25.67 -1.06 -8.62
C LEU A 16 24.53 -1.33 -7.63
N LEU A 17 23.70 -0.33 -7.33
CA LEU A 17 22.53 -0.46 -6.43
C LEU A 17 21.26 -0.95 -7.17
N THR A 18 21.23 -0.89 -8.51
CA THR A 18 20.03 -1.25 -9.29
C THR A 18 19.60 -2.72 -9.28
N PRO A 19 20.48 -3.75 -9.25
CA PRO A 19 20.02 -5.13 -9.29
C PRO A 19 19.44 -5.62 -7.96
N ALA A 20 19.68 -4.91 -6.85
CA ALA A 20 19.21 -5.32 -5.52
C ALA A 20 17.71 -5.08 -5.30
N CYS A 21 17.09 -4.16 -6.04
CA CYS A 21 15.66 -3.88 -5.89
C CYS A 21 14.76 -4.85 -6.67
N ALA A 22 15.28 -5.47 -7.74
CA ALA A 22 14.47 -6.33 -8.61
C ALA A 22 14.23 -7.74 -8.02
N GLU A 23 15.13 -8.25 -7.19
CA GLU A 23 14.99 -9.59 -6.58
C GLU A 23 14.03 -9.61 -5.37
N LEU A 24 13.75 -8.45 -4.76
CA LEU A 24 12.93 -8.36 -3.56
C LEU A 24 11.44 -8.59 -3.84
N GLU A 25 10.93 -8.12 -4.97
CA GLU A 25 9.50 -8.26 -5.33
C GLU A 25 9.09 -9.71 -5.64
N LEU A 26 10.03 -10.55 -6.07
CA LEU A 26 9.75 -11.97 -6.35
C LEU A 26 9.65 -12.81 -5.06
N LEU A 27 10.33 -12.40 -3.99
CA LEU A 27 10.33 -13.11 -2.70
C LEU A 27 9.15 -12.74 -1.79
N THR A 28 8.59 -11.54 -1.97
CA THR A 28 7.40 -11.07 -1.23
C THR A 28 6.09 -11.33 -1.97
N GLY A 29 6.15 -11.86 -3.19
CA GLY A 29 4.99 -12.26 -3.98
C GLY A 29 4.22 -13.44 -3.39
N GLY A 30 3.19 -13.14 -2.59
CA GLY A 30 1.96 -13.96 -2.62
C GLY A 30 1.43 -14.54 -1.33
N ALA A 31 1.67 -13.97 -0.16
CA ALA A 31 0.78 -14.22 0.98
C ALA A 31 -0.48 -13.36 0.84
N ARG A 32 -1.39 -13.74 -0.07
CA ARG A 32 -2.71 -13.11 -0.30
C ARG A 32 -3.71 -13.32 0.86
N GLY A 33 -3.23 -13.69 2.05
CA GLY A 33 -4.06 -13.83 3.23
C GLY A 33 -3.97 -12.56 4.06
N GLY A 34 -4.76 -11.54 3.72
CA GLY A 34 -5.06 -10.50 4.69
C GLY A 34 -5.72 -11.14 5.93
N PRO A 35 -5.67 -10.48 7.09
CA PRO A 35 -6.40 -10.96 8.26
C PRO A 35 -7.87 -11.16 7.91
N ASP A 36 -8.46 -12.24 8.45
CA ASP A 36 -9.88 -12.53 8.28
C ASP A 36 -10.74 -11.31 8.65
N PRO A 37 -11.95 -11.19 8.06
CA PRO A 37 -12.89 -10.17 8.46
C PRO A 37 -13.09 -10.15 9.98
N PRO A 38 -13.25 -8.95 10.56
CA PRO A 38 -13.41 -8.83 12.00
C PRO A 38 -14.61 -9.63 12.51
N PRO A 39 -14.56 -10.20 13.72
CA PRO A 39 -15.67 -10.97 14.28
C PRO A 39 -17.00 -10.21 14.26
N SER A 40 -18.10 -10.92 14.03
CA SER A 40 -19.44 -10.33 14.07
C SER A 40 -19.69 -9.58 15.39
N GLY A 41 -20.18 -8.35 15.29
CA GLY A 41 -20.43 -7.47 16.45
C GLY A 41 -19.22 -6.68 16.94
N SER A 42 -18.06 -6.80 16.28
CA SER A 42 -16.89 -5.95 16.54
C SER A 42 -16.81 -4.76 15.56
N LEU A 43 -16.10 -3.71 16.00
CA LEU A 43 -15.69 -2.59 15.17
C LEU A 43 -14.20 -2.79 14.82
N SER A 44 -13.88 -2.78 13.53
CA SER A 44 -12.52 -2.77 13.02
C SER A 44 -12.24 -1.47 12.30
N VAL A 45 -11.06 -0.90 12.58
CA VAL A 45 -10.56 0.30 11.91
C VAL A 45 -9.16 -0.01 11.41
N SER A 46 -8.96 0.09 10.10
CA SER A 46 -7.68 -0.14 9.44
C SER A 46 -7.23 1.13 8.74
N PHE A 47 -6.03 1.61 9.07
CA PHE A 47 -5.37 2.71 8.37
C PHE A 47 -4.59 2.13 7.21
N ILE A 48 -4.88 2.59 6.00
CA ILE A 48 -4.25 2.14 4.77
C ILE A 48 -3.04 3.04 4.52
N ASP A 49 -1.87 2.46 4.31
CA ASP A 49 -0.68 3.21 3.96
C ASP A 49 -0.79 3.67 2.50
N VAL A 50 -1.13 4.94 2.34
CA VAL A 50 -1.23 5.67 1.05
C VAL A 50 -0.16 6.78 0.96
N GLY A 51 0.87 6.73 1.80
CA GLY A 51 1.87 7.77 1.89
C GLY A 51 1.30 9.11 2.38
N GLN A 52 1.00 10.04 1.46
CA GLN A 52 0.44 11.34 1.80
C GLN A 52 -1.08 11.37 1.64
N GLY A 53 -1.77 11.74 2.73
CA GLY A 53 -3.22 11.85 2.79
C GLY A 53 -3.78 10.85 3.78
N ASP A 54 -5.10 10.75 3.82
CA ASP A 54 -5.80 9.84 4.71
C ASP A 54 -6.44 8.71 3.90
N SER A 55 -6.44 7.50 4.43
CA SER A 55 -7.30 6.43 3.95
C SER A 55 -7.58 5.43 5.07
N VAL A 56 -8.85 5.27 5.42
CA VAL A 56 -9.29 4.48 6.56
C VAL A 56 -10.45 3.58 6.17
N LEU A 57 -10.26 2.26 6.31
CA LEU A 57 -11.33 1.28 6.22
C LEU A 57 -11.96 1.09 7.61
N VAL A 58 -13.28 1.29 7.69
CA VAL A 58 -14.10 1.03 8.87
C VAL A 58 -15.04 -0.14 8.58
N GLN A 59 -15.02 -1.17 9.41
CA GLN A 59 -15.90 -2.32 9.29
C GLN A 59 -16.64 -2.57 10.60
N ALA A 60 -17.97 -2.65 10.53
CA ALA A 60 -18.81 -2.94 11.69
C ALA A 60 -20.13 -3.59 11.25
N GLY A 61 -20.54 -4.65 11.93
CA GLY A 61 -21.85 -5.27 11.68
C GLY A 61 -22.04 -5.87 10.28
N GLY A 62 -20.95 -6.17 9.56
CA GLY A 62 -20.99 -6.64 8.17
C GLY A 62 -20.90 -5.53 7.12
N GLU A 63 -20.98 -4.27 7.55
CA GLU A 63 -20.87 -3.10 6.67
C GLU A 63 -19.40 -2.65 6.56
N SER A 64 -19.04 -2.08 5.41
CA SER A 64 -17.72 -1.56 5.10
C SER A 64 -17.79 -0.13 4.55
N TYR A 65 -17.10 0.79 5.21
CA TYR A 65 -17.00 2.20 4.83
C TYR A 65 -15.55 2.59 4.59
N LEU A 66 -15.30 3.42 3.59
CA LEU A 66 -14.00 4.03 3.34
C LEU A 66 -14.06 5.53 3.67
N ILE A 67 -13.10 6.01 4.47
CA ILE A 67 -12.90 7.43 4.75
C ILE A 67 -11.63 7.86 4.05
N ASP A 68 -11.77 8.72 3.04
CA ASP A 68 -10.72 9.18 2.13
C ASP A 68 -9.94 8.01 1.45
N ALA A 69 -9.19 8.33 0.40
CA ALA A 69 -8.46 7.35 -0.41
C ALA A 69 -7.03 7.81 -0.73
N GLY A 70 -6.54 8.82 -0.03
CA GLY A 70 -5.28 9.47 -0.32
C GLY A 70 -5.30 10.13 -1.70
N ARG A 71 -4.14 10.17 -2.34
CA ARG A 71 -4.00 10.77 -3.67
C ARG A 71 -4.46 9.80 -4.77
N PRO A 72 -4.88 10.30 -5.96
CA PRO A 72 -5.36 9.46 -7.05
C PRO A 72 -4.38 8.34 -7.48
N GLU A 73 -3.07 8.58 -7.38
CA GLU A 73 -2.04 7.59 -7.68
C GLU A 73 -2.07 6.35 -6.77
N GLU A 74 -2.62 6.46 -5.56
CA GLU A 74 -2.71 5.37 -4.58
C GLU A 74 -3.96 4.50 -4.73
N GLY A 75 -4.88 4.87 -5.62
CA GLY A 75 -6.13 4.13 -5.87
C GLY A 75 -5.94 2.62 -6.06
N PRO A 76 -4.97 2.15 -6.86
CA PRO A 76 -4.69 0.72 -7.01
C PRO A 76 -4.30 0.03 -5.71
N ASN A 77 -3.45 0.67 -4.88
CA ASN A 77 -3.00 0.15 -3.59
C ASN A 77 -4.18 0.03 -2.59
N VAL A 78 -5.04 1.06 -2.55
CA VAL A 78 -6.27 1.03 -1.74
C VAL A 78 -7.19 -0.12 -2.18
N VAL A 79 -7.40 -0.30 -3.49
CA VAL A 79 -8.24 -1.38 -4.03
C VAL A 79 -7.68 -2.76 -3.68
N ASP A 80 -6.37 -2.95 -3.82
CA ASP A 80 -5.71 -4.22 -3.49
C ASP A 80 -5.79 -4.53 -1.99
N PHE A 81 -5.64 -3.51 -1.13
CA PHE A 81 -5.85 -3.64 0.30
C PHE A 81 -7.28 -4.07 0.64
N LEU A 82 -8.30 -3.39 0.08
CA LEU A 82 -9.71 -3.70 0.31
C LEU A 82 -10.04 -5.14 -0.08
N ARG A 83 -9.59 -5.57 -1.26
CA ARG A 83 -9.76 -6.97 -1.73
C ARG A 83 -9.02 -7.96 -0.84
N GLY A 84 -7.83 -7.62 -0.37
CA GLY A 84 -7.08 -8.41 0.60
C GLY A 84 -7.82 -8.60 1.94
N ARG A 85 -8.80 -7.75 2.25
CA ARG A 85 -9.68 -7.84 3.42
C ARG A 85 -11.06 -8.43 3.11
N GLY A 86 -11.26 -8.98 1.91
CA GLY A 86 -12.54 -9.53 1.48
C GLY A 86 -13.63 -8.48 1.25
N VAL A 87 -13.25 -7.23 1.00
CA VAL A 87 -14.19 -6.13 0.71
C VAL A 87 -14.35 -6.00 -0.80
N ASP A 88 -15.43 -6.56 -1.34
CA ASP A 88 -15.77 -6.47 -2.77
C ASP A 88 -16.62 -5.24 -3.09
N SER A 89 -17.30 -4.68 -2.09
CA SER A 89 -18.14 -3.48 -2.20
C SER A 89 -18.07 -2.65 -0.92
N LEU A 90 -18.25 -1.33 -1.05
CA LEU A 90 -18.39 -0.41 0.08
C LEU A 90 -19.85 0.02 0.21
N ASP A 91 -20.35 0.06 1.43
CA ASP A 91 -21.68 0.59 1.74
C ASP A 91 -21.69 2.13 1.72
N GLY A 92 -20.53 2.74 1.92
CA GLY A 92 -20.36 4.17 1.77
C GLY A 92 -18.91 4.62 1.66
N ILE A 93 -18.76 5.85 1.16
CA ILE A 93 -17.49 6.57 1.13
C ILE A 93 -17.71 7.98 1.72
N VAL A 94 -16.76 8.43 2.52
CA VAL A 94 -16.66 9.79 3.01
C VAL A 94 -15.39 10.40 2.43
N VAL A 95 -15.51 11.58 1.81
CA VAL A 95 -14.42 12.33 1.14
C VAL A 95 -14.35 13.75 1.67
#